data_AF-A0A075JQE2-F1
#
_entry.id   AF-A0A075JQE2-F1
#
_cell.length_a   1.000
_cell.length_b   1.000
_cell.length_c   1.000
_cell.angle_alpha   90.00
_cell.angle_beta   90.00
_cell.angle_gamma   90.00
#
_symmetry.space_group_name_H-M   'P 1'
#
loop_
_entity.id
_entity.type
_entity.pdbx_description
1 polymer ?
#
loop_
_entity_poly.entity_id
_entity_poly.type
_entity_poly.pdbx_seq_one_letter_code
_entity_poly.pdbx_strand_id
1 'polypeptide(L)' 'MSFSRGPKEPVPEVETNVWSCTSEECQGWMRESYSFSEEPECPLCHSTMEQEVRVLPEVK' A
#
# COMPACT_ATOMS: atom_id res chain seq x y z
N MET A 1 16.54 23.88 -26.28
CA MET A 1 15.32 23.04 -26.19
C MET A 1 14.92 23.01 -24.72
N SER A 2 13.87 23.75 -24.35
CA SER A 2 13.41 23.84 -22.95
C SER A 2 12.49 22.66 -22.66
N PHE A 3 12.90 21.79 -21.74
CA PHE A 3 12.08 20.66 -21.27
C PHE A 3 11.08 21.19 -20.24
N SER A 4 9.96 21.72 -20.70
CA SER A 4 8.83 22.08 -19.84
C SER A 4 8.24 20.81 -19.25
N ARG A 5 8.69 20.42 -18.05
CA ARG A 5 7.96 19.47 -17.20
C ARG A 5 6.70 20.21 -16.74
N GLY A 6 5.62 20.05 -17.50
CA GLY A 6 4.32 20.62 -17.15
C GLY A 6 3.91 20.24 -15.72
N PRO A 7 3.00 20.99 -15.09
CA PRO A 7 2.53 20.68 -13.74
C PRO A 7 1.98 19.26 -13.75
N LYS A 8 2.59 18.38 -12.94
CA LYS A 8 2.03 17.06 -12.68
C LYS A 8 0.71 17.28 -11.95
N GLU A 9 -0.38 16.87 -12.56
CA GLU A 9 -1.69 16.82 -11.89
C GLU A 9 -1.53 16.06 -10.57
N PRO A 10 -2.12 16.55 -9.47
CA PRO A 10 -2.07 15.82 -8.21
C PRO A 10 -2.75 14.47 -8.41
N VAL A 11 -2.03 13.39 -8.09
CA VAL A 11 -2.59 12.05 -8.17
C VAL A 11 -3.74 11.99 -7.16
N PRO A 12 -4.95 11.56 -7.54
CA PRO A 12 -6.03 11.43 -6.60
C PRO A 12 -5.63 10.44 -5.51
N GLU A 13 -5.77 10.87 -4.28
CA GLU A 13 -5.54 10.05 -3.10
C GLU A 13 -6.80 9.21 -2.87
N VAL A 14 -6.65 7.89 -2.86
CA VAL A 14 -7.75 6.94 -2.69
C VAL A 14 -7.55 6.13 -1.42
N GLU A 15 -8.64 5.97 -0.67
CA GLU A 15 -8.72 5.08 0.48
C GLU A 15 -8.55 3.63 -0.02
N THR A 16 -7.41 3.03 0.29
CA THR A 16 -7.09 1.67 -0.11
C THR A 16 -6.96 0.83 1.13
N ASN A 17 -7.70 -0.27 1.19
CA ASN A 17 -7.47 -1.27 2.22
C ASN A 17 -6.13 -1.95 1.99
N VAL A 18 -5.32 -1.98 3.03
CA VAL A 18 -4.02 -2.61 3.06
C VAL A 18 -3.93 -3.55 4.25
N TRP A 19 -3.15 -4.60 4.09
CA TRP A 19 -2.67 -5.41 5.17
C TRP A 19 -1.40 -4.77 5.71
N SER A 20 -1.45 -4.28 6.95
CA SER A 20 -0.26 -3.85 7.67
C SER A 20 0.26 -5.01 8.51
N CYS A 21 1.57 -5.24 8.51
CA CYS A 21 2.15 -6.23 9.41
C CYS A 21 2.04 -5.74 10.86
N THR A 22 1.69 -6.64 11.78
CA THR A 22 1.59 -6.34 13.22
C THR A 22 2.94 -6.30 13.94
N SER A 23 4.01 -6.72 13.26
CA SER A 23 5.34 -6.80 13.83
C SER A 23 6.01 -5.41 13.86
N GLU A 24 6.50 -5.02 15.03
CA GLU A 24 7.23 -3.76 15.24
C GLU A 24 8.55 -3.71 14.46
N GLU A 25 9.13 -4.89 14.18
CA GLU A 25 10.36 -5.05 13.41
C GLU A 25 10.10 -5.09 11.89
N CYS A 26 8.83 -5.17 11.46
CA CYS A 26 8.44 -5.26 10.06
C CYS A 26 7.36 -4.24 9.70
N GLN A 27 7.76 -3.10 9.12
CA GLN A 27 6.84 -2.09 8.59
C GLN A 27 6.31 -2.45 7.18
N GLY A 28 6.20 -3.74 6.90
CA GLY A 28 5.69 -4.24 5.63
C GLY A 28 4.19 -4.09 5.56
N TRP A 29 3.69 -3.56 4.45
CA TRP A 29 2.26 -3.56 4.16
C TRP A 29 2.04 -3.96 2.70
N MET A 30 0.89 -4.59 2.43
CA MET A 30 0.47 -4.97 1.07
C MET A 30 -0.98 -4.55 0.85
N ARG A 31 -1.40 -4.34 -0.39
CA ARG A 31 -2.83 -4.02 -0.64
C ARG A 31 -3.69 -5.27 -0.47
N GLU A 32 -4.88 -5.09 0.08
CA GLU A 32 -5.89 -6.15 0.20
C GLU A 32 -6.22 -6.74 -1.18
N SER A 33 -6.21 -5.94 -2.23
CA SER A 33 -6.45 -6.40 -3.61
C SER A 33 -5.45 -7.45 -4.12
N TYR A 34 -4.30 -7.60 -3.46
CA TYR A 34 -3.28 -8.60 -3.79
C TYR A 34 -3.21 -9.77 -2.81
N SER A 35 -3.99 -9.75 -1.72
CA SER A 35 -4.09 -10.89 -0.82
C SER A 35 -5.18 -11.84 -1.31
N PHE A 36 -4.83 -13.10 -1.53
CA PHE A 36 -5.80 -14.14 -1.88
C PHE A 36 -6.46 -14.77 -0.64
N SER A 37 -5.87 -14.58 0.54
CA SER A 37 -6.37 -15.09 1.82
C SER A 37 -7.00 -13.98 2.65
N GLU A 38 -8.04 -14.33 3.40
CA GLU A 38 -8.73 -13.43 4.34
C GLU A 38 -7.83 -12.94 5.47
N GLU A 39 -6.77 -13.68 5.82
CA GLU A 39 -5.71 -13.27 6.75
C GLU A 39 -4.36 -13.68 6.17
N PRO A 40 -3.65 -12.80 5.44
CA PRO A 40 -2.34 -13.12 4.90
C PRO A 40 -1.26 -13.02 5.99
N GLU A 41 -0.27 -13.91 5.87
CA GLU A 41 0.97 -13.83 6.63
C GLU A 41 1.95 -12.92 5.87
N CYS A 42 2.70 -12.09 6.61
CA CYS A 42 3.68 -11.20 6.00
C CYS A 42 4.80 -12.01 5.32
N PRO A 43 5.08 -11.84 4.02
CA PRO A 43 6.12 -12.62 3.34
C PRO A 43 7.56 -12.27 3.79
N LEU A 44 7.73 -11.19 4.56
CA LEU A 44 9.04 -10.73 5.05
C LEU A 44 9.38 -11.33 6.41
N CYS A 45 8.41 -11.39 7.32
CA CYS A 45 8.63 -11.79 8.72
C CYS A 45 7.70 -12.91 9.18
N HIS A 46 6.82 -13.42 8.30
CA HIS A 46 5.84 -14.47 8.57
C HIS A 46 4.89 -14.15 9.73
N SER A 47 4.80 -12.90 10.14
CA SER A 47 3.88 -12.46 11.18
C SER A 47 2.50 -12.20 10.60
N THR A 48 1.48 -12.26 11.47
CA THR A 48 0.11 -11.93 11.10
C THR A 48 0.03 -10.48 10.58
N MET A 49 -0.88 -10.25 9.63
CA MET A 49 -1.18 -8.91 9.14
C MET A 49 -2.60 -8.50 9.56
N GLU A 50 -2.81 -7.20 9.78
CA GLU A 50 -4.08 -6.60 10.14
C GLU A 50 -4.60 -5.69 9.02
N GLN A 51 -5.93 -5.63 8.84
CA GLN A 51 -6.55 -4.74 7.87
C GLN A 51 -6.50 -3.30 8.36
N GLU A 52 -5.89 -2.42 7.58
CA GLU A 52 -5.82 -0.99 7.83
C GLU A 52 -6.21 -0.22 6.55
N VAL A 53 -6.93 0.89 6.71
CA VAL A 53 -7.24 1.78 5.58
C VAL A 53 -6.11 2.80 5.45
N ARG A 54 -5.44 2.81 4.29
CA ARG A 54 -4.42 3.81 3.97
C ARG A 54 -4.80 4.65 2.77
N VAL A 55 -4.61 5.94 2.90
CA VAL A 55 -4.76 6.90 1.81
C VAL A 55 -3.50 6.83 0.95
N LEU A 56 -3.63 6.27 -0.25
CA LEU A 56 -2.52 6.05 -1.18
C LEU A 56 -2.85 6.70 -2.53
N PRO A 57 -1.85 7.18 -3.28
CA PRO A 57 -2.08 7.66 -4.63
C PRO A 57 -2.61 6.54 -5.54
N GLU A 58 -3.64 6.85 -6.32
CA GLU A 58 -4.16 5.95 -7.36
C GLU A 58 -3.03 5.63 -8.35
N VAL A 59 -2.65 4.35 -8.42
CA VAL A 59 -1.75 3.84 -9.46
C VAL A 59 -2.63 3.27 -10.58
N LYS A 60 -2.66 3.99 -11.70
CA LYS A 60 -3.19 3.51 -12.99
C LYS A 60 -2.16 2.66 -13.72
#